data_AF-A0A518ETC7-F1
#
_entry.id   AF-A0A518ETC7-F1
#
_cell.length_a   1.000
_cell.length_b   1.000
_cell.length_c   1.000
_cell.angle_alpha   90.00
_cell.angle_beta   90.00
_cell.angle_gamma   90.00
#
_symmetry.space_group_name_H-M   'P 1'
#
loop_
_entity.id
_entity.type
_entity.pdbx_description
1 polymer ?
#
loop_
_entity_poly.entity_id
_entity_poly.type
_entity_poly.pdbx_seq_one_letter_code
_entity_poly.pdbx_strand_id
1 'polypeptide(L)'
;MTSDPSLRGIGRAISQLHLKVSRIADRLEEGDGGGDFEGGHGGGPAEAVEGWLGLIDAVDAALTRRGRLGAVRRRFWQRSDRGGSGSAAEDEVWRGLQMAAADAHDRVGRMGIEVVPETGTFDPRWHRAIETAAAPDPSLKGTIAKTHQRGWVRRATTAGGAPVVLRTALVTVYQG
;
A
#
# COMPACT_ATOMS: atom_id res chain seq x y z
N MET A 1 -14.61 32.47 -12.26
CA MET A 1 -13.62 31.47 -11.81
C MET A 1 -14.34 30.46 -10.93
N THR A 2 -14.92 29.42 -11.53
CA THR A 2 -15.64 28.36 -10.82
C THR A 2 -14.63 27.41 -10.19
N SER A 3 -14.56 27.42 -8.86
CA SER A 3 -13.76 26.46 -8.10
C SER A 3 -14.38 25.07 -8.28
N ASP A 4 -13.66 24.16 -8.92
CA ASP A 4 -14.13 22.79 -9.14
C ASP A 4 -14.29 22.07 -7.78
N PRO A 5 -15.50 21.62 -7.41
CA PRO A 5 -15.77 20.99 -6.12
C PRO A 5 -15.01 19.66 -5.94
N SER A 6 -14.55 19.03 -7.03
CA SER A 6 -13.75 17.80 -6.98
C SER A 6 -12.35 18.05 -6.40
N LEU A 7 -11.71 19.18 -6.73
CA LEU A 7 -10.36 19.53 -6.28
C LEU A 7 -10.31 19.83 -4.78
N ARG A 8 -11.37 20.44 -4.21
CA ARG A 8 -11.49 20.67 -2.77
C ARG A 8 -11.65 19.35 -1.99
N GLY A 9 -12.39 18.40 -2.55
CA GLY A 9 -12.56 17.06 -1.96
C GLY A 9 -11.24 16.29 -1.90
N ILE A 10 -10.40 16.43 -2.93
CA ILE A 10 -9.13 15.72 -3.02
C ILE A 10 -8.05 16.39 -2.16
N GLY A 11 -7.96 17.71 -2.14
CA GLY A 11 -7.07 18.42 -1.21
C GLY A 11 -7.39 18.09 0.25
N ARG A 12 -8.67 17.95 0.59
CA ARG A 12 -9.11 17.48 1.91
C ARG A 12 -8.70 16.03 2.17
N ALA A 13 -8.82 15.14 1.19
CA ALA A 13 -8.40 13.75 1.31
C ALA A 13 -6.89 13.62 1.53
N ILE A 14 -6.07 14.38 0.79
CA ILE A 14 -4.61 14.43 0.95
C ILE A 14 -4.22 14.96 2.34
N SER A 15 -4.82 16.06 2.78
CA SER A 15 -4.56 16.62 4.12
C SER A 15 -5.01 15.67 5.24
N GLN A 16 -6.14 14.97 5.06
CA GLN A 16 -6.59 13.95 6.01
C GLN A 16 -5.66 12.75 6.05
N LEU A 17 -5.09 12.36 4.90
CA LEU A 17 -4.08 11.31 4.82
C LEU A 17 -2.83 11.72 5.59
N HIS A 18 -2.31 12.92 5.32
CA HIS A 18 -1.11 13.46 5.98
C HIS A 18 -1.28 13.58 7.50
N LEU A 19 -2.42 14.13 7.97
CA LEU A 19 -2.71 14.26 9.40
C LEU A 19 -2.86 12.90 10.10
N LYS A 20 -3.46 11.91 9.43
CA LYS A 20 -3.58 10.55 9.98
C LYS A 20 -2.22 9.85 10.03
N VAL A 21 -1.39 10.02 8.99
CA VAL A 21 -0.04 9.46 8.92
C VAL A 21 0.82 10.04 10.06
N SER A 22 0.83 11.35 10.26
CA SER A 22 1.62 11.96 11.33
C SER A 22 1.16 11.50 12.73
N ARG A 23 -0.16 11.50 13.01
CA ARG A 23 -0.67 11.10 14.34
C ARG A 23 -0.39 9.64 14.70
N ILE A 24 -0.33 8.75 13.72
CA ILE A 24 -0.03 7.33 13.94
C ILE A 24 1.49 7.12 14.05
N ALA A 25 2.30 7.85 13.28
CA ALA A 25 3.75 7.86 13.44
C ALA A 25 4.14 8.31 14.86
N ASP A 26 3.56 9.41 15.34
CA ASP A 26 3.78 9.91 16.71
C ASP A 26 3.44 8.83 17.76
N ARG A 27 2.35 8.08 17.57
CA ARG A 27 1.96 6.98 18.48
C ARG A 27 2.86 5.74 18.40
N LEU A 28 3.42 5.45 17.24
CA LEU A 28 4.38 4.36 17.06
C LEU A 28 5.74 4.71 17.68
N GLU A 29 6.11 6.00 17.69
CA GLU A 29 7.29 6.51 18.39
C GLU A 29 7.08 6.54 19.92
N GLU A 30 5.89 6.92 20.40
CA GLU A 30 5.53 6.90 21.83
C GLU A 30 5.44 5.47 22.40
N GLY A 31 5.06 4.48 21.59
CA GLY A 31 4.90 3.08 21.98
C GLY A 31 6.21 2.28 22.15
N ASP A 32 7.37 2.86 21.84
CA ASP A 32 8.69 2.25 22.08
C ASP A 32 9.14 2.39 23.56
N GLY A 33 8.35 3.10 24.38
CA GLY A 33 8.50 3.20 25.84
C GLY A 33 7.78 2.07 26.58
N GLY A 34 8.41 0.89 26.64
CA GLY A 34 8.02 -0.33 27.38
C GLY A 34 6.91 -0.22 28.43
N GLY A 35 5.65 -0.39 28.01
CA GLY A 35 4.50 -0.51 28.90
C GLY A 35 3.42 -1.38 28.28
N ASP A 36 2.91 -2.34 29.06
CA ASP A 36 1.94 -3.36 28.66
C ASP A 36 0.74 -2.81 27.87
N PHE A 37 0.40 -3.51 26.78
CA PHE A 37 -0.70 -3.21 25.87
C PHE A 37 -2.08 -3.55 26.46
N GLU A 38 -2.45 -2.92 27.58
CA GLU A 38 -3.79 -3.06 28.15
C GLU A 38 -4.53 -1.72 28.31
N GLY A 39 -5.66 -1.61 27.61
CA GLY A 39 -6.85 -0.90 28.09
C GLY A 39 -7.12 0.51 27.56
N GLY A 40 -8.24 0.69 26.85
CA GLY A 40 -8.98 1.97 26.87
C GLY A 40 -9.49 2.55 25.55
N HIS A 41 -10.59 2.01 25.03
CA HIS A 41 -11.57 2.62 24.12
C HIS A 41 -11.08 3.35 22.85
N GLY A 42 -11.15 2.63 21.72
CA GLY A 42 -11.23 3.21 20.37
C GLY A 42 -10.19 2.68 19.38
N GLY A 43 -10.31 1.40 19.01
CA GLY A 43 -9.46 0.70 18.04
C GLY A 43 -8.00 0.57 18.48
N GLY A 44 -7.57 -0.63 18.83
CA GLY A 44 -6.21 -0.85 19.34
C GLY A 44 -5.14 -0.36 18.37
N PRO A 45 -3.88 -0.16 18.83
CA PRO A 45 -2.76 0.24 17.98
C PRO A 45 -2.61 -0.62 16.72
N ALA A 46 -2.91 -1.93 16.83
CA ALA A 46 -2.92 -2.86 15.71
C ALA A 46 -3.99 -2.55 14.64
N GLU A 47 -5.19 -2.11 15.05
CA GLU A 47 -6.27 -1.74 14.14
C GLU A 47 -5.96 -0.40 13.42
N ALA A 48 -5.30 0.52 14.12
CA ALA A 48 -4.80 1.75 13.52
C ALA A 48 -3.71 1.49 12.47
N VAL A 49 -2.78 0.57 12.75
CA VAL A 49 -1.75 0.12 11.79
C VAL A 49 -2.40 -0.54 10.58
N GLU A 50 -3.37 -1.45 10.78
CA GLU A 50 -4.06 -2.14 9.69
C GLU A 50 -4.82 -1.16 8.78
N GLY A 51 -5.56 -0.21 9.37
CA GLY A 51 -6.28 0.82 8.61
C GLY A 51 -5.35 1.72 7.79
N TRP A 52 -4.15 2.00 8.30
CA TRP A 52 -3.15 2.82 7.63
C TRP A 52 -2.41 2.04 6.53
N LEU A 53 -2.07 0.76 6.76
CA LEU A 53 -1.53 -0.15 5.73
C LEU A 53 -2.54 -0.41 4.60
N GLY A 54 -3.83 -0.52 4.92
CA GLY A 54 -4.89 -0.63 3.92
C GLY A 54 -5.05 0.63 3.06
N LEU A 55 -4.81 1.81 3.65
CA LEU A 55 -4.85 3.08 2.93
C LEU A 55 -3.70 3.22 1.93
N ILE A 56 -2.49 2.82 2.30
CA ILE A 56 -1.33 2.79 1.38
C ILE A 56 -1.62 1.84 0.21
N ASP A 57 -2.09 0.62 0.48
CA ASP A 57 -2.44 -0.35 -0.56
C ASP A 57 -3.49 0.21 -1.53
N ALA A 58 -4.52 0.90 -1.01
CA ALA A 58 -5.57 1.50 -1.83
C ALA A 58 -5.04 2.62 -2.73
N VAL A 59 -4.16 3.47 -2.20
CA VAL A 59 -3.49 4.54 -2.96
C VAL A 59 -2.59 3.94 -4.04
N ASP A 60 -1.75 2.96 -3.71
CA ASP A 60 -0.88 2.26 -4.67
C ASP A 60 -1.68 1.57 -5.78
N ALA A 61 -2.80 0.93 -5.43
CA ALA A 61 -3.71 0.30 -6.38
C ALA A 61 -4.34 1.32 -7.33
N ALA A 62 -4.78 2.48 -6.81
CA ALA A 62 -5.26 3.59 -7.63
C ALA A 62 -4.14 4.09 -8.56
N LEU A 63 -2.94 4.31 -8.02
CA LEU A 63 -1.77 4.79 -8.74
C LEU A 63 -1.41 3.88 -9.92
N THR A 64 -1.39 2.57 -9.68
CA THR A 64 -1.10 1.55 -10.68
C THR A 64 -2.18 1.48 -11.77
N ARG A 65 -3.48 1.60 -11.42
CA ARG A 65 -4.59 1.57 -12.38
C ARG A 65 -4.52 2.72 -13.39
N ARG A 66 -4.21 3.96 -12.96
CA ARG A 66 -4.05 5.08 -13.90
C ARG A 66 -2.75 4.97 -14.69
N GLY A 67 -1.67 4.40 -14.14
CA GLY A 67 -0.47 4.07 -14.92
C GLY A 67 -0.80 3.13 -16.09
N ARG A 68 -1.58 2.07 -15.83
CA ARG A 68 -2.06 1.13 -16.86
C ARG A 68 -3.05 1.77 -17.83
N LEU A 69 -4.07 2.48 -17.34
CA LEU A 69 -5.06 3.18 -18.17
C LEU A 69 -4.45 4.34 -18.98
N GLY A 70 -3.44 5.02 -18.44
CA GLY A 70 -2.69 6.09 -19.09
C GLY A 70 -1.71 5.56 -20.14
N ALA A 71 -1.14 4.37 -19.96
CA ALA A 71 -0.38 3.67 -21.00
C ALA A 71 -1.29 3.19 -22.14
N VAL A 72 -2.48 2.67 -21.82
CA VAL A 72 -3.50 2.25 -22.80
C VAL A 72 -4.09 3.45 -23.55
N ARG A 73 -4.44 4.54 -22.85
CA ARG A 73 -4.92 5.78 -23.48
C ARG A 73 -3.83 6.46 -24.30
N ARG A 74 -2.57 6.57 -23.85
CA ARG A 74 -1.50 7.16 -24.68
C ARG A 74 -1.29 6.39 -25.98
N ARG A 75 -1.36 5.05 -25.95
CA ARG A 75 -1.24 4.22 -27.16
C ARG A 75 -2.44 4.40 -28.10
N PHE A 76 -3.63 4.65 -27.56
CA PHE A 76 -4.84 4.92 -28.35
C PHE A 76 -4.90 6.38 -28.87
N TRP A 77 -4.44 7.34 -28.07
CA TRP A 77 -4.46 8.78 -28.36
C TRP A 77 -3.31 9.25 -29.25
N GLN A 78 -2.19 8.52 -29.34
CA GLN A 78 -1.18 8.74 -30.39
C GLN A 78 -1.73 8.48 -31.81
N ARG A 79 -2.95 7.93 -31.95
CA ARG A 79 -3.64 7.75 -33.24
C ARG A 79 -4.76 8.77 -33.49
N SER A 80 -5.07 9.65 -32.53
CA SER A 80 -6.22 10.55 -32.63
C SER A 80 -5.92 11.86 -31.92
N ASP A 81 -5.05 12.67 -32.51
CA ASP A 81 -4.94 14.08 -32.16
C ASP A 81 -6.25 14.78 -32.53
N ARG A 82 -7.10 15.00 -31.52
CA ARG A 82 -7.95 16.20 -31.33
C ARG A 82 -8.90 15.99 -30.16
N GLY A 83 -8.72 16.80 -29.12
CA GLY A 83 -9.80 17.19 -28.21
C GLY A 83 -9.77 16.51 -26.84
N GLY A 84 -9.34 17.25 -25.82
CA GLY A 84 -9.50 16.78 -24.45
C GLY A 84 -8.87 17.70 -23.42
N SER A 85 -9.42 18.91 -23.27
CA SER A 85 -9.06 19.88 -22.23
C SER A 85 -9.52 19.46 -20.83
N GLY A 86 -9.10 18.28 -20.36
CA GLY A 86 -9.30 17.80 -18.99
C GLY A 86 -7.99 17.59 -18.21
N SER A 87 -6.84 17.98 -18.76
CA SER A 87 -5.55 17.35 -18.39
C SER A 87 -4.79 18.01 -17.22
N ALA A 88 -4.69 19.33 -17.10
CA ALA A 88 -3.68 19.92 -16.19
C ALA A 88 -3.99 19.74 -14.68
N ALA A 89 -5.20 20.08 -14.24
CA ALA A 89 -5.57 20.02 -12.81
C ALA A 89 -5.67 18.58 -12.29
N GLU A 90 -6.19 17.65 -13.10
CA GLU A 90 -6.22 16.22 -12.77
C GLU A 90 -4.82 15.59 -12.74
N ASP A 91 -3.88 16.10 -13.53
CA ASP A 91 -2.47 15.69 -13.51
C ASP A 91 -1.72 16.26 -12.30
N GLU A 92 -2.02 17.49 -11.87
CA GLU A 92 -1.46 18.09 -10.64
C GLU A 92 -1.91 17.36 -9.38
N VAL A 93 -3.21 17.07 -9.26
CA VAL A 93 -3.75 16.24 -8.17
C VAL A 93 -3.07 14.89 -8.11
N TRP A 94 -2.83 14.29 -9.27
CA TRP A 94 -2.19 13.00 -9.37
C TRP A 94 -0.73 13.03 -8.91
N ARG A 95 0.01 14.06 -9.32
CA ARG A 95 1.37 14.28 -8.82
C ARG A 95 1.37 14.47 -7.31
N GLY A 96 0.41 15.23 -6.77
CA GLY A 96 0.23 15.38 -5.32
C GLY A 96 0.01 14.03 -4.62
N LEU A 97 -0.82 13.16 -5.18
CA LEU A 97 -1.05 11.82 -4.64
C LEU A 97 0.20 10.93 -4.73
N GLN A 98 0.96 11.01 -5.83
CA GLN A 98 2.23 10.29 -5.98
C GLN A 98 3.27 10.75 -4.95
N MET A 99 3.39 12.06 -4.73
CA MET A 99 4.29 12.62 -3.71
C MET A 99 3.87 12.19 -2.30
N ALA A 100 2.57 12.21 -1.99
CA ALA A 100 2.05 11.77 -0.71
C ALA A 100 2.27 10.25 -0.49
N ALA A 101 2.11 9.44 -1.52
CA ALA A 101 2.40 8.01 -1.46
C ALA A 101 3.90 7.75 -1.24
N ALA A 102 4.77 8.49 -1.93
CA ALA A 102 6.22 8.38 -1.74
C ALA A 102 6.63 8.77 -0.31
N ASP A 103 6.15 9.90 0.22
CA ASP A 103 6.41 10.31 1.62
C ASP A 103 5.87 9.27 2.62
N ALA A 104 4.71 8.68 2.34
CA ALA A 104 4.20 7.58 3.15
C ALA A 104 5.16 6.38 3.12
N HIS A 105 5.57 5.88 1.94
CA HIS A 105 6.54 4.77 1.85
C HIS A 105 7.88 5.09 2.54
N ASP A 106 8.38 6.32 2.42
CA ASP A 106 9.65 6.74 3.05
C ASP A 106 9.56 6.76 4.58
N ARG A 107 8.46 7.26 5.14
CA ARG A 107 8.22 7.22 6.60
C ARG A 107 8.21 5.78 7.12
N VAL A 108 7.72 4.87 6.32
CA VAL A 108 7.48 3.46 6.68
C VAL A 108 8.76 2.67 6.63
N GLY A 109 9.55 2.91 5.60
CA GLY A 109 10.93 2.43 5.54
C GLY A 109 11.75 2.93 6.73
N ARG A 110 11.59 4.19 7.16
CA ARG A 110 12.27 4.72 8.35
C ARG A 110 11.84 4.03 9.65
N MET A 111 10.61 3.55 9.74
CA MET A 111 10.12 2.72 10.86
C MET A 111 10.55 1.24 10.76
N GLY A 112 11.37 0.88 9.76
CA GLY A 112 11.80 -0.49 9.50
C GLY A 112 10.66 -1.39 9.00
N ILE A 113 9.57 -0.79 8.51
CA ILE A 113 8.42 -1.53 7.97
C ILE A 113 8.64 -1.73 6.46
N GLU A 114 8.48 -2.97 6.02
CA GLU A 114 8.75 -3.41 4.67
C GLU A 114 7.61 -4.26 4.13
N VAL A 115 7.52 -4.28 2.80
CA VAL A 115 6.58 -5.11 2.06
C VAL A 115 7.07 -6.55 2.02
N VAL A 116 6.18 -7.50 2.33
CA VAL A 116 6.43 -8.94 2.13
C VAL A 116 6.62 -9.22 0.64
N PRO A 117 7.56 -10.09 0.24
CA PRO A 117 7.74 -10.47 -1.16
C PRO A 117 6.41 -10.87 -1.85
N GLU A 118 6.06 -10.19 -2.95
CA GLU A 118 4.80 -10.44 -3.67
C GLU A 118 4.94 -11.52 -4.76
N THR A 119 6.15 -12.05 -4.95
CA THR A 119 6.53 -13.06 -5.95
C THR A 119 7.61 -13.98 -5.39
N GLY A 120 7.70 -15.21 -5.92
CA GLY A 120 8.71 -16.20 -5.51
C GLY A 120 8.12 -17.29 -4.63
N THR A 121 8.94 -17.92 -3.79
CA THR A 121 8.54 -19.05 -2.94
C THR A 121 7.53 -18.63 -1.87
N PHE A 122 6.47 -19.42 -1.70
CA PHE A 122 5.52 -19.24 -0.60
C PHE A 122 6.20 -19.55 0.73
N ASP A 123 6.09 -18.62 1.68
CA ASP A 123 6.54 -18.80 3.07
C ASP A 123 5.38 -18.52 4.03
N PRO A 124 4.87 -19.54 4.77
CA PRO A 124 3.72 -19.40 5.66
C PRO A 124 3.94 -18.45 6.84
N ARG A 125 5.18 -18.02 7.11
CA ARG A 125 5.47 -17.02 8.15
C ARG A 125 4.88 -15.65 7.80
N TRP A 126 4.80 -15.31 6.52
CA TRP A 126 4.42 -13.98 6.04
C TRP A 126 3.31 -14.02 4.99
N HIS A 127 3.03 -15.21 4.44
CA HIS A 127 2.01 -15.42 3.42
C HIS A 127 0.88 -16.29 3.97
N ARG A 128 -0.35 -15.95 3.59
CA ARG A 128 -1.54 -16.76 3.79
C ARG A 128 -2.10 -17.14 2.43
N ALA A 129 -2.06 -18.44 2.12
CA ALA A 129 -2.67 -18.98 0.91
C ALA A 129 -4.20 -18.95 1.08
N ILE A 130 -4.88 -18.22 0.19
CA ILE A 130 -6.35 -18.16 0.15
C ILE A 130 -6.92 -18.98 -1.01
N GLU A 131 -6.09 -19.24 -2.02
CA GLU A 131 -6.44 -19.98 -3.22
C GLU A 131 -5.25 -20.80 -3.70
N THR A 132 -5.51 -21.79 -4.55
CA THR A 132 -4.49 -22.55 -5.27
C THR A 132 -4.75 -22.49 -6.77
N ALA A 133 -3.69 -22.55 -7.56
CA ALA A 133 -3.76 -22.56 -9.02
C ALA A 133 -2.93 -23.70 -9.60
N ALA A 134 -3.34 -24.28 -10.72
CA ALA A 134 -2.52 -25.27 -11.41
C ALA A 134 -1.19 -24.65 -11.88
N ALA A 135 -0.08 -25.29 -11.52
CA ALA A 135 1.24 -24.84 -11.93
C ALA A 135 1.40 -25.03 -13.44
N PRO A 136 1.72 -23.98 -14.22
CA PRO A 136 1.95 -24.12 -15.66
C PRO A 136 3.25 -24.86 -15.96
N ASP A 137 4.16 -24.89 -14.98
CA ASP A 137 5.41 -25.65 -14.99
C ASP A 137 5.63 -26.26 -13.60
N PRO A 138 6.06 -27.54 -13.49
CA PRO A 138 6.37 -28.19 -12.21
C PRO A 138 7.34 -27.40 -11.31
N SER A 139 8.27 -26.63 -11.88
CA SER A 139 9.23 -25.79 -11.15
C SER A 139 8.60 -24.64 -10.36
N LEU A 140 7.36 -24.25 -10.71
CA LEU A 140 6.63 -23.19 -10.03
C LEU A 140 5.81 -23.71 -8.85
N LYS A 141 5.78 -25.02 -8.60
CA LYS A 141 5.05 -25.60 -7.45
C LYS A 141 5.55 -25.00 -6.14
N GLY A 142 4.63 -24.53 -5.30
CA GLY A 142 4.96 -23.88 -4.04
C GLY A 142 5.41 -22.41 -4.17
N THR A 143 5.28 -21.81 -5.35
CA THR A 143 5.52 -20.37 -5.56
C THR A 143 4.21 -19.58 -5.61
N ILE A 144 4.32 -18.27 -5.38
CA ILE A 144 3.22 -17.31 -5.42
C ILE A 144 2.78 -17.12 -6.87
N ALA A 145 1.54 -17.49 -7.17
CA ALA A 145 0.92 -17.29 -8.46
C ALA A 145 0.35 -15.86 -8.60
N LYS A 146 -0.25 -15.35 -7.52
CA LYS A 146 -0.87 -14.03 -7.48
C LYS A 146 -0.94 -13.50 -6.05
N THR A 147 -0.70 -12.21 -5.88
CA THR A 147 -0.95 -11.49 -4.63
C THR A 147 -2.25 -10.71 -4.75
N HIS A 148 -3.19 -10.95 -3.83
CA HIS A 148 -4.49 -10.26 -3.76
C HIS A 148 -4.47 -9.12 -2.75
N GLN A 149 -3.70 -9.29 -1.66
CA GLN A 149 -3.46 -8.27 -0.65
C GLN A 149 -2.00 -8.34 -0.24
N ARG A 150 -1.37 -7.17 -0.13
CA ARG A 150 0.02 -7.05 0.26
C ARG A 150 0.21 -7.34 1.75
N GLY A 151 1.31 -8.03 2.06
CA GLY A 151 1.78 -8.23 3.43
C GLY A 151 2.79 -7.17 3.84
N TRP A 152 2.87 -6.93 5.14
CA TRP A 152 3.76 -5.94 5.74
C TRP A 152 4.44 -6.51 6.99
N VAL A 153 5.73 -6.25 7.12
CA VAL A 153 6.57 -6.75 8.22
C VAL A 153 7.32 -5.57 8.80
N ARG A 154 7.54 -5.55 10.12
CA ARG A 154 8.53 -4.67 10.74
C ARG A 154 9.78 -5.47 11.01
N ARG A 155 10.92 -5.05 10.45
CA ARG A 155 12.23 -5.62 10.77
C ARG A 155 12.53 -5.45 12.25
N ALA A 156 13.32 -6.38 12.78
CA ALA A 156 13.84 -6.22 14.12
C ALA A 156 14.76 -5.01 14.20
N THR A 157 14.55 -4.20 15.25
CA THR A 157 15.37 -3.03 15.55
C THR A 157 16.73 -3.41 16.13
N THR A 158 16.85 -4.61 16.70
CA THR A 158 18.09 -5.16 17.27
C THR A 158 18.61 -6.34 16.45
N ALA A 159 19.93 -6.44 16.33
CA ALA A 159 20.59 -7.59 15.69
C ALA A 159 20.18 -8.89 16.41
N GLY A 160 19.45 -9.77 15.71
CA GLY A 160 18.95 -11.04 16.24
C GLY A 160 17.48 -11.06 16.65
N GLY A 161 16.76 -9.93 16.59
CA GLY A 161 15.31 -9.93 16.82
C GLY A 161 14.55 -10.61 15.68
N ALA A 162 13.41 -11.22 16.01
CA ALA A 162 12.49 -11.73 15.00
C ALA A 162 11.71 -10.57 14.36
N PRO A 163 11.51 -10.59 13.04
CA PRO A 163 10.63 -9.62 12.38
C PRO A 163 9.19 -9.80 12.88
N VAL A 164 8.49 -8.69 13.07
CA VAL A 164 7.09 -8.67 13.49
C VAL A 164 6.22 -8.58 12.25
N VAL A 165 5.40 -9.60 12.02
CA VAL A 165 4.43 -9.57 10.91
C VAL A 165 3.28 -8.64 11.32
N LEU A 166 3.17 -7.51 10.64
CA LEU A 166 2.07 -6.56 10.86
C LEU A 166 0.82 -7.04 10.12
N ARG A 167 1.01 -7.57 8.90
CA ARG A 167 -0.05 -8.13 8.06
C ARG A 167 0.51 -9.22 7.15
N THR A 168 -0.16 -10.37 7.07
CA THR A 168 0.19 -11.40 6.09
C THR A 168 -0.26 -11.02 4.69
N ALA A 169 0.54 -11.35 3.68
CA ALA A 169 0.12 -11.26 2.28
C ALA A 169 -0.94 -12.33 1.98
N LEU A 170 -2.04 -11.96 1.32
CA LEU A 170 -3.04 -12.92 0.85
C LEU A 170 -2.71 -13.31 -0.59
N VAL A 171 -2.43 -14.59 -0.81
CA VAL A 171 -1.88 -15.07 -2.08
C VAL A 171 -2.60 -16.31 -2.62
N THR A 172 -2.56 -16.45 -3.94
CA THR A 172 -2.79 -17.72 -4.64
C THR A 172 -1.45 -18.42 -4.81
N VAL A 173 -1.37 -19.72 -4.53
CA VAL A 173 -0.12 -20.51 -4.64
C VAL A 173 -0.26 -21.55 -5.75
N TYR A 174 0.80 -21.73 -6.55
CA TYR A 174 0.84 -22.79 -7.55
C TYR A 174 0.95 -24.17 -6.91
N GLN A 175 0.07 -25.07 -7.32
CA GLN A 175 0.02 -26.47 -6.93
C GLN A 175 -0.02 -27.39 -8.16
N GLY A 176 0.35 -28.65 -7.94
CA GLY A 176 0.33 -29.72 -8.93
C GLY A 176 0.23 -31.06 -8.24
#